data_AF-A0A959IVJ7-F1
#
_entry.id   AF-A0A959IVJ7-F1
#
_cell.length_a   1.000
_cell.length_b   1.000
_cell.length_c   1.000
_cell.angle_alpha   90.00
_cell.angle_beta   90.00
_cell.angle_gamma   90.00
#
_symmetry.space_group_name_H-M   'P 1'
#
loop_
_entity.id
_entity.type
_entity.pdbx_description
1 polymer ?
#
loop_
_entity_poly.entity_id
_entity_poly.type
_entity_poly.pdbx_seq_one_letter_code
_entity_poly.pdbx_strand_id
1 'polypeptide(L)'
;GGGLFGVYAALHFSRSGQRVCLIEKEAALFRKASIVNQARLHTGYHYPRSVATAIMSNDHRERFSREHAAFVNRSFEKYYAIDRFGSFTDPAQFERFCAFVKIPCEQVPAHPLFNYDRLLALYRTEEHSFDPLLIARYYTEQIREAENCTVLLQHRVCKAETAGTD
;
A
#
# COMPACT_ATOMS: atom_id res chain seq x y z
N GLY A 1 -8.22 15.92 1.34
CA GLY A 1 -8.15 15.14 0.09
C GLY A 1 -8.84 13.81 0.32
N GLY A 2 -9.84 13.48 -0.49
CA GLY A 2 -10.72 12.32 -0.37
C GLY A 2 -10.17 11.02 -0.95
N GLY A 3 -8.86 10.79 -0.89
CA GLY A 3 -8.25 9.47 -1.15
C GLY A 3 -8.23 8.60 0.11
N LEU A 4 -7.72 7.37 -0.01
CA LEU A 4 -7.67 6.37 1.06
C LEU A 4 -7.14 6.92 2.38
N PHE A 5 -5.96 7.55 2.37
CA PHE A 5 -5.37 8.09 3.60
C PHE A 5 -6.20 9.22 4.22
N GLY A 6 -6.76 10.11 3.41
CA GLY A 6 -7.54 11.23 3.93
C GLY A 6 -8.89 10.79 4.50
N VAL A 7 -9.57 9.85 3.83
CA VAL A 7 -10.83 9.27 4.32
C VAL A 7 -10.58 8.45 5.58
N TYR A 8 -9.54 7.61 5.60
CA TYR A 8 -9.16 6.83 6.77
C TYR A 8 -8.84 7.72 7.97
N ALA A 9 -8.02 8.77 7.77
CA ALA A 9 -7.69 9.73 8.83
C ALA A 9 -8.93 10.46 9.34
N ALA A 10 -9.83 10.89 8.44
CA ALA A 10 -11.04 11.57 8.83
C ALA A 10 -11.96 10.69 9.70
N LEU A 11 -12.13 9.42 9.31
CA LEU A 11 -12.86 8.43 10.10
C LEU A 11 -12.21 8.15 11.45
N HIS A 12 -10.88 8.04 11.49
CA HIS A 12 -10.14 7.84 12.73
C HIS A 12 -10.43 8.96 13.73
N PHE A 13 -10.26 10.23 13.33
CA PHE A 13 -10.51 11.37 14.20
C PHE A 13 -12.00 11.54 14.54
N SER A 14 -12.90 11.29 13.59
CA SER A 14 -14.35 11.33 13.83
C SER A 14 -14.77 10.31 14.88
N ARG A 15 -14.21 9.09 14.86
CA ARG A 15 -14.47 8.04 15.85
C ARG A 15 -13.89 8.37 17.23
N SER A 16 -12.88 9.24 17.29
CA SER A 16 -12.35 9.81 18.53
C SER A 16 -13.12 11.05 19.02
N GLY A 17 -14.32 11.30 18.48
CA GLY A 17 -15.19 12.41 18.88
C GLY A 17 -14.76 13.79 18.36
N GLN A 18 -13.77 13.86 17.48
CA GLN A 18 -13.33 15.13 16.89
C GLN A 18 -14.26 15.52 15.74
N ARG A 19 -14.52 16.82 15.59
CA ARG A 19 -15.20 17.35 14.40
C ARG A 19 -14.20 17.49 13.26
N VAL A 20 -14.47 16.82 12.14
CA VAL A 20 -13.56 16.75 11.00
C VAL A 20 -14.23 17.32 9.75
N CYS A 21 -13.49 18.07 8.95
CA CYS A 21 -13.91 18.46 7.60
C CYS A 21 -12.95 17.82 6.57
N LEU A 22 -13.48 16.93 5.73
CA LEU A 22 -12.76 16.32 4.62
C LEU A 22 -13.08 17.05 3.32
N ILE A 23 -12.07 17.71 2.74
CA ILE A 23 -12.22 18.47 1.49
C ILE A 23 -11.61 17.69 0.32
N GLU A 24 -12.37 17.54 -0.78
CA GLU A 24 -11.98 16.87 -2.03
C GLU A 24 -12.38 17.72 -3.24
N LYS A 25 -11.45 17.86 -4.20
CA LYS A 25 -11.63 18.68 -5.40
C LYS A 25 -12.46 17.99 -6.48
N GLU A 26 -12.49 16.66 -6.47
CA GLU A 26 -13.25 15.86 -7.42
C GLU A 26 -14.72 15.73 -6.98
N ALA A 27 -15.59 15.31 -7.90
CA ALA A 27 -17.02 15.11 -7.64
C ALA A 27 -17.33 13.87 -6.78
N ALA A 28 -16.30 13.08 -6.43
CA ALA A 28 -16.44 11.90 -5.58
C ALA A 28 -15.08 11.55 -4.94
N LEU A 29 -15.14 10.80 -3.84
CA LEU A 29 -13.98 10.24 -3.16
C LEU A 29 -13.27 9.20 -4.05
N PHE A 30 -12.01 8.91 -3.72
CA PHE A 30 -11.18 7.84 -4.30
C PHE A 30 -10.89 7.93 -5.81
N ARG A 31 -11.06 9.09 -6.47
CA ARG A 31 -10.95 9.21 -7.94
C ARG A 31 -9.54 9.22 -8.54
N LYS A 32 -8.48 9.28 -7.72
CA LYS A 32 -7.08 9.39 -8.18
C LYS A 32 -6.26 8.17 -7.78
N ALA A 33 -5.10 8.37 -7.16
CA ALA A 33 -4.12 7.33 -6.85
C ALA A 33 -4.67 6.17 -6.00
N SER A 34 -5.76 6.37 -5.25
CA SER A 34 -6.35 5.30 -4.43
C SER A 34 -6.98 4.16 -5.24
N ILE A 35 -7.44 4.43 -6.48
CA ILE A 35 -7.93 3.39 -7.41
C ILE A 35 -7.00 3.18 -8.60
N VAL A 36 -6.20 4.18 -8.95
CA VAL A 36 -5.20 4.09 -10.02
C VAL A 36 -3.85 3.75 -9.39
N ASN A 37 -3.67 2.49 -9.00
CA ASN A 37 -2.41 1.95 -8.50
C ASN A 37 -2.29 0.45 -8.85
N GLN A 38 -1.12 -0.15 -8.57
CA GLN A 38 -0.86 -1.57 -8.86
C GLN A 38 -1.59 -2.54 -7.92
N ALA A 39 -2.30 -2.00 -6.93
CA ALA A 39 -3.06 -2.71 -5.92
C ALA A 39 -2.23 -3.73 -5.14
N ARG A 40 -0.96 -3.41 -4.86
CA ARG A 40 0.01 -4.29 -4.19
C ARG A 40 0.15 -3.94 -2.71
N LEU A 41 0.25 -4.96 -1.87
CA LEU A 41 0.62 -4.84 -0.46
C LEU A 41 2.08 -5.26 -0.27
N HIS A 42 2.97 -4.28 -0.30
CA HIS A 42 4.41 -4.51 -0.23
C HIS A 42 4.85 -5.17 1.07
N THR A 43 5.60 -6.26 0.93
CA THR A 43 6.14 -7.06 2.05
C THR A 43 7.62 -6.76 2.33
N GLY A 44 8.25 -5.92 1.50
CA GLY A 44 9.63 -5.45 1.72
C GLY A 44 10.65 -5.89 0.66
N TYR A 45 10.32 -6.86 -0.20
CA TYR A 45 11.26 -7.43 -1.19
C TYR A 45 11.89 -6.41 -2.15
N HIS A 46 11.24 -5.27 -2.43
CA HIS A 46 11.80 -4.20 -3.27
C HIS A 46 12.86 -3.34 -2.57
N TYR A 47 13.08 -3.52 -1.27
CA TYR A 47 13.96 -2.67 -0.46
C TYR A 47 15.21 -3.42 0.09
N PRO A 48 15.93 -4.25 -0.69
CA PRO A 48 17.08 -5.00 -0.18
C PRO A 48 18.22 -4.10 0.32
N ARG A 49 18.21 -2.82 -0.07
CA ARG A 49 19.18 -1.80 0.34
C ARG A 49 18.67 -0.85 1.44
N SER A 50 17.44 -1.05 1.95
CA SER A 50 16.84 -0.22 2.99
C SER A 50 16.04 -1.08 3.97
N VAL A 51 16.78 -1.74 4.87
CA VAL A 51 16.23 -2.69 5.85
C VAL A 51 15.15 -2.06 6.73
N ALA A 52 15.36 -0.83 7.22
CA ALA A 52 14.38 -0.14 8.04
C ALA A 52 13.04 0.05 7.30
N THR A 53 13.09 0.44 6.03
CA THR A 53 11.90 0.59 5.18
C THR A 53 11.20 -0.75 4.95
N ALA A 54 11.97 -1.83 4.74
CA ALA A 54 11.42 -3.16 4.55
C ALA A 54 10.65 -3.64 5.80
N ILE A 55 11.24 -3.48 6.98
CA ILE A 55 10.60 -3.85 8.26
C ILE A 55 9.32 -3.02 8.46
N MET A 56 9.39 -1.70 8.30
CA MET A 56 8.20 -0.83 8.43
C MET A 56 7.10 -1.20 7.42
N SER A 57 7.47 -1.54 6.18
CA SER A 57 6.52 -1.98 5.16
C SER A 57 5.83 -3.28 5.57
N ASN A 58 6.58 -4.22 6.13
CA ASN A 58 6.05 -5.50 6.59
C ASN A 58 5.08 -5.34 7.77
N ASP A 59 5.42 -4.50 8.74
CA ASP A 59 4.55 -4.21 9.89
C ASP A 59 3.24 -3.53 9.47
N HIS A 60 3.33 -2.53 8.57
CA HIS A 60 2.14 -1.87 8.03
C HIS A 60 1.27 -2.84 7.21
N ARG A 61 1.89 -3.74 6.43
CA ARG A 61 1.18 -4.78 5.69
C ARG A 61 0.40 -5.71 6.61
N GLU A 62 0.98 -6.14 7.73
CA GLU A 62 0.32 -7.02 8.68
C GLU A 62 -0.94 -6.37 9.24
N ARG A 63 -0.80 -5.12 9.73
CA ARG A 63 -1.94 -4.34 10.21
C ARG A 63 -3.01 -4.16 9.15
N PHE A 64 -2.62 -3.73 7.94
CA PHE A 64 -3.55 -3.53 6.84
C PHE A 64 -4.29 -4.82 6.48
N SER A 65 -3.57 -5.94 6.38
CA SER A 65 -4.14 -7.24 6.02
C SER A 65 -5.12 -7.76 7.06
N ARG A 66 -4.90 -7.46 8.35
CA ARG A 66 -5.84 -7.78 9.43
C ARG A 66 -7.10 -6.94 9.35
N GLU A 67 -6.97 -5.64 9.17
CA GLU A 67 -8.10 -4.70 9.12
C GLU A 67 -8.95 -4.85 7.84
N HIS A 68 -8.34 -5.29 6.74
CA HIS A 68 -8.95 -5.28 5.40
C HIS A 68 -9.00 -6.68 4.77
N ALA A 69 -8.98 -7.75 5.58
CA ALA A 69 -8.88 -9.13 5.10
C ALA A 69 -9.91 -9.47 4.00
N ALA A 70 -11.14 -8.95 4.10
CA ALA A 70 -12.20 -9.14 3.12
C ALA A 70 -11.92 -8.56 1.72
N PHE A 71 -10.92 -7.67 1.61
CA PHE A 71 -10.55 -6.98 0.38
C PHE A 71 -9.18 -7.42 -0.15
N VAL A 72 -8.50 -8.36 0.50
CA VAL A 72 -7.16 -8.82 0.14
C VAL A 72 -7.24 -10.10 -0.66
N ASN A 73 -6.66 -10.11 -1.86
CA ASN A 73 -6.47 -11.30 -2.66
C ASN A 73 -5.11 -11.94 -2.33
N ARG A 74 -5.16 -13.20 -1.93
CA ARG A 74 -3.99 -14.04 -1.60
C ARG A 74 -3.80 -15.20 -2.58
N SER A 75 -4.69 -15.34 -3.56
CA SER A 75 -4.82 -16.51 -4.42
C SER A 75 -3.99 -16.37 -5.71
N PHE A 76 -2.71 -16.08 -5.57
CA PHE A 76 -1.75 -16.09 -6.69
C PHE A 76 -0.33 -16.24 -6.19
N GLU A 77 0.54 -16.69 -7.09
CA GLU A 77 1.98 -16.74 -6.84
C GLU A 77 2.63 -15.41 -7.21
N LYS A 78 3.60 -14.97 -6.41
CA LYS A 78 4.46 -13.83 -6.73
C LYS A 78 5.88 -14.27 -6.89
N TYR A 79 6.52 -13.65 -7.86
CA TYR A 79 7.91 -13.88 -8.15
C TYR A 79 8.67 -12.56 -8.17
N TYR A 80 9.86 -12.59 -7.58
CA TYR A 80 10.88 -11.56 -7.72
C TYR A 80 12.05 -12.15 -8.49
N ALA A 81 12.47 -11.45 -9.54
CA ALA A 81 13.60 -11.84 -10.35
C ALA A 81 14.74 -10.83 -10.18
N ILE A 82 15.96 -11.35 -10.07
CA ILE A 82 17.18 -10.54 -10.01
C ILE A 82 17.76 -10.50 -11.41
N ASP A 83 17.89 -9.28 -11.94
CA ASP A 83 18.54 -9.04 -13.23
C ASP A 83 20.05 -9.33 -13.15
N ARG A 84 20.61 -9.95 -14.18
CA ARG A 84 22.01 -10.36 -14.25
C ARG A 84 23.01 -9.21 -14.38
N PHE A 85 22.60 -8.09 -14.98
CA PHE A 85 23.53 -7.04 -15.42
C PHE A 85 23.26 -5.68 -14.77
N GLY A 86 22.01 -5.37 -14.46
CA GLY A 86 21.54 -4.07 -13.97
C GLY A 86 21.00 -4.09 -12.55
N SER A 87 21.06 -5.22 -11.84
CA SER A 87 20.63 -5.27 -10.44
C SER A 87 21.68 -4.66 -9.52
N PHE A 88 21.24 -3.82 -8.59
CA PHE A 88 22.07 -3.33 -7.46
C PHE A 88 22.09 -4.29 -6.27
N THR A 89 21.59 -5.52 -6.47
CA THR A 89 21.65 -6.60 -5.49
C THR A 89 21.91 -7.93 -6.20
N ASP A 90 22.61 -8.84 -5.53
CA ASP A 90 22.83 -10.21 -6.00
C ASP A 90 21.96 -11.24 -5.25
N PRO A 91 21.84 -12.49 -5.75
CA PRO A 91 21.08 -13.57 -5.10
C PRO A 91 21.41 -13.76 -3.61
N ALA A 92 22.70 -13.81 -3.29
CA ALA A 92 23.13 -14.07 -1.92
C ALA A 92 22.81 -12.88 -0.99
N GLN A 93 22.91 -11.64 -1.48
CA GLN A 93 22.47 -10.44 -0.76
C GLN A 93 20.97 -10.43 -0.54
N PHE A 94 20.18 -10.77 -1.57
CA PHE A 94 18.72 -10.81 -1.47
C PHE A 94 18.24 -11.87 -0.47
N GLU A 95 18.82 -13.06 -0.49
CA GLU A 95 18.53 -14.14 0.45
C GLU A 95 18.88 -13.75 1.89
N ARG A 96 20.08 -13.19 2.12
CA ARG A 96 20.48 -12.69 3.44
C ARG A 96 19.55 -11.59 3.93
N PHE A 97 19.14 -10.68 3.04
CA PHE A 97 18.19 -9.63 3.36
C PHE A 97 16.83 -10.21 3.77
N CYS A 98 16.28 -11.12 2.98
CA CYS A 98 14.99 -11.74 3.28
C CYS A 98 15.02 -12.52 4.60
N ALA A 99 16.09 -13.28 4.85
CA ALA A 99 16.30 -13.97 6.12
C ALA A 99 16.39 -13.00 7.30
N PHE A 100 17.12 -11.88 7.15
CA PHE A 100 17.27 -10.87 8.19
C PHE A 100 15.93 -10.20 8.58
N VAL A 101 15.14 -9.79 7.57
CA VAL A 101 13.83 -9.15 7.81
C VAL A 101 12.70 -10.17 7.99
N LYS A 102 13.01 -11.47 7.99
CA LYS A 102 12.10 -12.59 8.23
C LYS A 102 10.92 -12.64 7.26
N ILE A 103 11.19 -12.40 5.98
CA ILE A 103 10.20 -12.57 4.90
C ILE A 103 10.55 -13.80 4.05
N PRO A 104 9.56 -14.62 3.65
CA PRO A 104 9.82 -15.86 2.93
C PRO A 104 10.30 -15.60 1.49
N CYS A 105 11.41 -16.20 1.12
CA CYS A 105 11.86 -16.27 -0.27
C CYS A 105 12.33 -17.69 -0.59
N GLU A 106 11.78 -18.27 -1.65
CA GLU A 106 12.15 -19.60 -2.12
C GLU A 106 12.76 -19.46 -3.52
N GLN A 107 13.99 -19.89 -3.70
CA GLN A 107 14.62 -19.84 -5.02
C GLN A 107 13.94 -20.84 -5.96
N VAL A 108 13.65 -20.39 -7.19
CA VAL A 108 13.01 -21.19 -8.23
C VAL A 108 14.00 -21.40 -9.37
N PRO A 109 14.59 -22.60 -9.51
CA PRO A 109 15.63 -22.84 -10.51
C PRO A 109 15.15 -22.65 -11.96
N ALA A 110 13.90 -23.02 -12.24
CA ALA A 110 13.31 -22.90 -13.57
C ALA A 110 11.78 -22.72 -13.46
N HIS A 111 11.20 -21.90 -14.35
CA HIS A 111 9.77 -21.64 -14.43
C HIS A 111 9.38 -21.32 -15.89
N PRO A 112 8.32 -21.92 -16.44
CA PRO A 112 8.01 -21.86 -17.88
C PRO A 112 7.63 -20.46 -18.39
N LEU A 113 7.26 -19.54 -17.50
CA LEU A 113 6.88 -18.16 -17.84
C LEU A 113 8.05 -17.16 -17.85
N PHE A 114 9.28 -17.59 -17.55
CA PHE A 114 10.44 -16.71 -17.45
C PHE A 114 11.51 -17.05 -18.47
N ASN A 115 12.10 -16.01 -19.08
CA ASN A 115 13.32 -16.13 -19.87
C ASN A 115 14.53 -15.85 -18.96
N TYR A 116 15.47 -16.80 -18.91
CA TYR A 116 16.65 -16.77 -18.05
C TYR A 116 17.90 -16.14 -18.69
N ASP A 117 17.83 -15.71 -19.95
CA ASP A 117 18.94 -15.02 -20.65
C ASP A 117 19.42 -13.80 -19.85
N ARG A 118 18.48 -13.08 -19.23
CA ARG A 118 18.73 -11.84 -18.47
C ARG A 118 18.54 -11.98 -16.96
N LEU A 119 18.01 -13.10 -16.48
CA LEU A 119 17.77 -13.31 -15.05
C LEU A 119 18.90 -14.11 -14.43
N LEU A 120 19.42 -13.63 -13.31
CA LEU A 120 20.42 -14.31 -12.51
C LEU A 120 19.79 -15.26 -11.49
N ALA A 121 18.65 -14.86 -10.92
CA ALA A 121 17.87 -15.69 -10.02
C ALA A 121 16.39 -15.32 -10.08
N LEU A 122 15.54 -16.29 -9.74
CA LEU A 122 14.11 -16.14 -9.60
C LEU A 122 13.72 -16.65 -8.21
N TYR A 123 12.85 -15.92 -7.52
CA TYR A 123 12.36 -16.28 -6.20
C TYR A 123 10.85 -16.25 -6.16
N ARG A 124 10.24 -17.32 -5.66
CA ARG A 124 8.85 -17.30 -5.20
C ARG A 124 8.80 -16.59 -3.85
N THR A 125 7.87 -15.65 -3.73
CA THR A 125 7.72 -14.76 -2.57
C THR A 125 6.27 -14.67 -2.12
N GLU A 126 6.02 -14.24 -0.90
CA GLU A 126 4.66 -13.96 -0.41
C GLU A 126 4.37 -12.45 -0.40
N GLU A 127 3.59 -11.97 -1.36
CA GLU A 127 3.09 -10.58 -1.42
C GLU A 127 1.65 -10.59 -1.93
N HIS A 128 0.76 -9.82 -1.30
CA HIS A 128 -0.67 -9.83 -1.62
C HIS A 128 -1.09 -8.65 -2.47
N SER A 129 -2.28 -8.72 -3.05
CA SER A 129 -2.96 -7.59 -3.65
C SER A 129 -4.25 -7.29 -2.90
N PHE A 130 -4.81 -6.11 -3.12
CA PHE A 130 -6.11 -5.74 -2.58
C PHE A 130 -7.02 -5.25 -3.68
N ASP A 131 -8.34 -5.23 -3.44
CA ASP A 131 -9.28 -4.61 -4.36
C ASP A 131 -9.49 -3.13 -3.96
N PRO A 132 -8.98 -2.17 -4.75
CA PRO A 132 -9.10 -0.77 -4.41
C PRO A 132 -10.54 -0.25 -4.53
N LEU A 133 -11.40 -0.90 -5.34
CA LEU A 133 -12.80 -0.52 -5.50
C LEU A 133 -13.64 -0.99 -4.31
N LEU A 134 -13.40 -2.19 -3.80
CA LEU A 134 -14.08 -2.67 -2.59
C LEU A 134 -13.70 -1.80 -1.38
N ILE A 135 -12.42 -1.47 -1.22
CA ILE A 135 -11.95 -0.54 -0.18
C ILE A 135 -12.61 0.83 -0.33
N ALA A 136 -12.63 1.38 -1.55
CA ALA A 136 -13.25 2.68 -1.80
C ALA A 136 -14.74 2.70 -1.46
N ARG A 137 -15.48 1.63 -1.82
CA ARG A 137 -16.91 1.47 -1.48
C ARG A 137 -17.12 1.43 0.03
N TYR A 138 -16.41 0.53 0.72
CA TYR A 138 -16.47 0.38 2.17
C TYR A 138 -16.23 1.70 2.90
N TYR A 139 -15.15 2.40 2.57
CA TYR A 139 -14.82 3.66 3.23
C TYR A 139 -15.74 4.81 2.85
N THR A 140 -16.33 4.79 1.65
CA THR A 140 -17.35 5.78 1.25
C THR A 140 -18.64 5.59 2.05
N GLU A 141 -19.04 4.35 2.33
CA GLU A 141 -20.19 4.04 3.19
C GLU A 141 -19.92 4.49 4.63
N GLN A 142 -18.77 4.08 5.18
CA GLN A 142 -18.37 4.43 6.56
C GLN A 142 -18.33 5.94 6.80
N ILE A 143 -17.81 6.73 5.87
CA ILE A 143 -17.72 8.19 6.06
C ILE A 143 -19.07 8.90 5.87
N ARG A 144 -20.02 8.30 5.15
CA ARG A 144 -21.40 8.83 5.05
C ARG A 144 -22.16 8.69 6.37
N GLU A 145 -21.87 7.64 7.13
CA GLU A 145 -22.48 7.37 8.44
C GLU A 145 -21.78 8.13 9.58
N ALA A 146 -20.65 8.79 9.31
CA ALA A 146 -19.88 9.50 10.32
C ALA A 146 -20.49 10.86 10.66
N GLU A 147 -21.23 10.94 11.78
CA GLU A 147 -21.90 12.16 12.23
C GLU A 147 -20.97 13.36 12.47
N ASN A 148 -19.73 13.11 12.92
CA ASN A 148 -18.74 14.14 13.21
C ASN A 148 -17.82 14.48 12.02
N CYS A 149 -18.14 14.01 10.81
CA CYS A 149 -17.34 14.26 9.62
C CYS A 149 -18.16 14.96 8.52
N THR A 150 -17.84 16.22 8.25
CA THR A 150 -18.36 16.94 7.08
C THR A 150 -17.51 16.62 5.86
N VAL A 151 -18.12 16.17 4.77
CA VAL A 151 -17.41 15.91 3.49
C VAL A 151 -17.81 16.97 2.45
N LEU A 152 -16.81 17.71 1.94
CA LEU A 152 -16.98 18.71 0.89
C LEU A 152 -16.34 18.21 -0.40
N LEU A 153 -17.18 17.84 -1.38
CA LEU A 153 -16.77 17.43 -2.73
C LEU A 153 -16.78 18.63 -3.68
N GLN A 154 -16.04 18.57 -4.78
CA GLN A 154 -15.87 19.69 -5.72
C GLN A 154 -15.31 20.97 -5.08
N HIS A 155 -14.59 20.83 -3.96
CA HIS A 155 -13.97 21.94 -3.26
C HIS A 155 -12.45 21.81 -3.34
N ARG A 156 -11.79 22.85 -3.86
CA ARG A 156 -10.33 22.93 -3.91
C ARG A 156 -9.85 23.87 -2.82
N VAL A 157 -8.99 23.35 -1.95
CA VAL A 157 -8.21 24.21 -1.04
C VAL A 157 -7.20 24.99 -1.87
N CYS A 158 -7.36 26.31 -1.92
CA CYS A 158 -6.43 27.21 -2.62
C CYS A 158 -5.33 27.75 -1.70
N LYS A 159 -5.64 27.91 -0.42
CA LYS A 159 -4.74 28.44 0.60
C LYS A 159 -5.13 27.86 1.96
N ALA A 160 -4.15 27.65 2.83
CA ALA A 160 -4.34 27.35 4.25
C ALA A 160 -3.38 28.24 5.02
N GLU A 161 -3.89 28.96 6.01
CA GLU A 161 -3.13 29.93 6.80
C GLU A 161 -3.37 29.68 8.28
N THR A 162 -2.38 30.00 9.11
CA THR A 162 -2.57 30.07 10.55
C THR A 162 -3.38 31.32 10.88
N ALA A 163 -4.57 31.15 11.45
CA ALA A 163 -5.32 32.25 12.02
C ALA A 163 -4.92 32.39 13.50
N GLY A 164 -3.94 33.25 13.77
CA GLY A 164 -3.46 33.56 15.11
C GLY A 164 -2.18 34.39 15.03
N THR A 165 -2.22 35.60 15.57
CA THR A 165 -1.03 36.32 16.03
C THR A 165 -0.66 35.75 17.40
N ASP A 166 0.62 35.41 17.60
CA ASP A 166 1.18 35.22 18.94
C ASP A 166 0.90 36.42 19.86
#